data_AF-A0A2T3XMV6-F1
#
_entry.id   AF-A0A2T3XMV6-F1
#
_cell.length_a   1.000
_cell.length_b   1.000
_cell.length_c   1.000
_cell.angle_alpha   90.00
_cell.angle_beta   90.00
_cell.angle_gamma   90.00
#
_symmetry.space_group_name_H-M   'P 1'
#
loop_
_entity.id
_entity.type
_entity.pdbx_description
1 polymer ?
#
loop_
_entity_poly.entity_id
_entity_poly.type
_entity_poly.pdbx_seq_one_letter_code
_entity_poly.pdbx_strand_id
1 'polypeptide(L)'
;MSSATVSTLPPGHETLAAALVSGLAAARRARPAQHVRIPAAPKPSSHDAVDAWTATHAGALAVRGWLCVSQAGDTVRFAAHSLVRAADGKLLDPTFLPTDPVLPFVPHPRQVGGFFAHLCMRDAPHELVVLGVPDEGPQ
;
A
#
# COMPACT_ATOMS: atom_id res chain seq x y z
N MET A 1 3.86 6.87 -28.38
CA MET A 1 3.09 6.92 -27.12
C MET A 1 3.88 7.81 -26.17
N SER A 2 3.33 8.95 -25.77
CA SER A 2 4.03 9.88 -24.88
C SER A 2 4.19 9.21 -23.52
N SER A 3 5.42 8.88 -23.13
CA SER A 3 5.69 8.41 -21.77
C SER A 3 5.50 9.61 -20.86
N ALA A 4 4.37 9.68 -20.15
CA ALA A 4 4.20 10.70 -19.12
C ALA A 4 5.37 10.55 -18.13
N THR A 5 6.18 11.60 -18.00
CA THR A 5 7.33 11.60 -17.09
C THR A 5 6.79 11.73 -15.68
N VAL A 6 6.63 10.59 -15.00
CA VAL A 6 6.22 10.55 -13.61
C VAL A 6 7.36 11.08 -12.73
N SER A 7 7.02 11.95 -11.76
CA SER A 7 7.96 12.48 -10.77
C SER A 7 7.50 12.11 -9.36
N THR A 8 8.42 11.98 -8.41
CA THR A 8 8.08 11.57 -7.03
C THR A 8 8.51 12.56 -5.96
N LEU A 9 7.76 12.56 -4.85
CA LEU A 9 8.21 13.14 -3.58
C LEU A 9 8.14 12.06 -2.49
N PRO A 10 9.27 11.72 -1.84
CA PRO A 10 10.64 12.16 -2.16
C PRO A 10 11.07 11.75 -3.59
N PRO A 11 12.05 12.45 -4.20
CA PRO A 11 12.53 12.15 -5.55
C PRO A 11 13.35 10.85 -5.60
N GLY A 12 13.54 10.25 -6.79
CA GLY A 12 14.36 9.06 -6.98
C GLY A 12 13.62 7.73 -6.81
N HIS A 13 12.28 7.78 -6.70
CA HIS A 13 11.42 6.62 -6.53
C HIS A 13 10.51 6.38 -7.75
N GLU A 14 10.87 6.93 -8.92
CA GLU A 14 10.03 6.93 -10.13
C GLU A 14 9.75 5.52 -10.63
N THR A 15 10.71 4.59 -10.50
CA THR A 15 10.51 3.18 -10.87
C THR A 15 9.48 2.50 -9.95
N LEU A 16 9.53 2.78 -8.66
CA LEU A 16 8.51 2.30 -7.70
C LEU A 16 7.16 2.95 -8.00
N ALA A 17 7.11 4.26 -8.21
CA ALA A 17 5.89 5.00 -8.51
C ALA A 17 5.19 4.47 -9.77
N ALA A 18 5.93 4.28 -10.87
CA ALA A 18 5.37 3.73 -12.10
C ALA A 18 4.75 2.34 -11.90
N ALA A 19 5.42 1.48 -11.12
CA ALA A 19 4.90 0.15 -10.80
C ALA A 19 3.64 0.21 -9.90
N LEU A 20 3.59 1.14 -8.94
CA LEU A 20 2.40 1.33 -8.08
C LEU A 20 1.21 1.87 -8.86
N VAL A 21 1.42 2.88 -9.72
CA VAL A 21 0.39 3.43 -10.60
C VAL A 21 -0.16 2.34 -11.54
N SER A 22 0.72 1.56 -12.17
CA SER A 22 0.31 0.45 -13.03
C SER A 22 -0.51 -0.61 -12.27
N GLY A 23 -0.16 -0.89 -11.02
CA GLY A 23 -0.89 -1.83 -10.17
C GLY A 23 -2.23 -1.30 -9.61
N LEU A 24 -2.46 0.00 -9.63
CA LEU A 24 -3.59 0.63 -8.94
C LEU A 24 -4.94 0.23 -9.52
N ALA A 25 -5.05 0.13 -10.85
CA ALA A 25 -6.30 -0.30 -11.50
C ALA A 25 -6.71 -1.72 -11.08
N ALA A 26 -5.74 -2.64 -10.95
CA ALA A 26 -6.00 -3.98 -10.44
C ALA A 26 -6.37 -3.95 -8.95
N ALA A 27 -5.69 -3.14 -8.14
CA ALA A 27 -5.99 -3.00 -6.71
C ALA A 27 -7.41 -2.46 -6.45
N ARG A 28 -7.90 -1.54 -7.29
CA ARG A 28 -9.28 -1.02 -7.20
C ARG A 28 -10.35 -2.08 -7.48
N ARG A 29 -10.05 -3.06 -8.33
CA ARG A 29 -10.96 -4.17 -8.66
C ARG A 29 -10.82 -5.36 -7.71
N ALA A 30 -9.76 -5.41 -6.91
CA ALA A 30 -9.52 -6.49 -5.97
C ALA A 30 -10.55 -6.48 -4.83
N ARG A 31 -10.73 -7.64 -4.19
CA ARG A 31 -11.50 -7.71 -2.94
C ARG A 31 -10.83 -6.81 -1.90
N PRO A 32 -11.55 -5.87 -1.28
CA PRO A 32 -10.96 -4.99 -0.29
C PRO A 32 -10.46 -5.76 0.94
N ALA A 33 -9.44 -5.23 1.61
CA ALA A 33 -8.96 -5.81 2.85
C ALA A 33 -10.01 -5.62 3.96
N GLN A 34 -10.21 -6.66 4.77
CA GLN A 34 -11.11 -6.58 5.92
C GLN A 34 -10.38 -5.97 7.11
N HIS A 35 -10.87 -4.85 7.61
CA HIS A 35 -10.36 -4.23 8.82
C HIS A 35 -10.77 -5.03 10.06
N VAL A 36 -9.80 -5.37 10.91
CA VAL A 36 -9.98 -6.29 12.05
C VAL A 36 -9.37 -5.76 13.35
N ARG A 37 -8.93 -4.50 13.40
CA ARG A 37 -8.42 -3.92 14.65
C ARG A 37 -9.52 -3.89 15.71
N ILE A 38 -9.15 -4.31 16.93
CA ILE A 38 -10.00 -4.19 18.11
C ILE A 38 -9.79 -2.80 18.76
N PRO A 39 -10.85 -2.07 19.17
CA PRO A 39 -10.75 -0.69 19.67
C PRO A 39 -10.03 -0.46 21.01
N ALA A 40 -9.28 -1.42 21.55
CA ALA A 40 -8.81 -1.39 22.94
C ALA A 40 -7.48 -0.64 23.16
N ALA A 41 -6.78 -0.23 22.10
CA ALA A 41 -5.43 0.35 22.17
C ALA A 41 -5.21 1.47 21.14
N PRO A 42 -4.16 2.31 21.34
CA PRO A 42 -3.70 3.25 20.31
C PRO A 42 -3.51 2.55 18.97
N LYS A 43 -3.70 3.28 17.86
CA LYS A 43 -3.48 2.73 16.54
C LYS A 43 -2.02 2.27 16.41
N PRO A 44 -1.76 0.96 16.18
CA PRO A 44 -0.39 0.47 16.04
C PRO A 44 0.22 0.90 14.71
N SER A 45 1.54 0.77 14.60
CA SER A 45 2.20 0.70 13.29
C SER A 45 1.64 -0.49 12.52
N SER A 46 1.45 -0.34 11.19
CA SER A 46 0.93 -1.45 10.37
C SER A 46 1.89 -2.64 10.32
N HIS A 47 3.19 -2.39 10.44
CA HIS A 47 4.20 -3.45 10.47
C HIS A 47 4.10 -4.26 11.77
N ASP A 48 4.07 -3.58 12.92
CA ASP A 48 3.95 -4.22 14.23
C ASP A 48 2.63 -4.97 14.39
N ALA A 49 1.52 -4.39 13.87
CA ALA A 49 0.21 -5.02 13.91
C ALA A 49 0.19 -6.33 13.11
N VAL A 50 0.81 -6.34 11.93
CA VAL A 50 0.94 -7.55 11.11
C VAL A 50 1.87 -8.57 11.75
N ASP A 51 2.98 -8.14 12.35
CA ASP A 51 3.94 -9.04 13.00
C ASP A 51 3.30 -9.70 14.24
N ALA A 52 2.58 -8.94 15.07
CA ALA A 52 1.82 -9.46 16.19
C ALA A 52 0.72 -10.44 15.75
N TRP A 53 0.02 -10.13 14.65
CA TRP A 53 -1.02 -11.00 14.11
C TRP A 53 -0.44 -12.32 13.61
N THR A 54 0.62 -12.27 12.79
CA THR A 54 1.25 -13.46 12.20
C THR A 54 1.93 -14.35 13.26
N ALA A 55 2.43 -13.76 14.35
CA ALA A 55 2.96 -14.52 15.49
C ALA A 55 1.90 -15.37 16.21
N THR A 56 0.63 -15.00 16.14
CA THR A 56 -0.48 -15.63 16.89
C THR A 56 -1.45 -16.43 16.00
N HIS A 57 -1.37 -16.28 14.68
CA HIS A 57 -2.29 -16.93 13.73
C HIS A 57 -1.51 -17.81 12.74
N ALA A 58 -1.40 -19.10 13.05
CA ALA A 58 -0.70 -20.06 12.21
C ALA A 58 -1.23 -20.08 10.77
N GLY A 59 -0.32 -20.08 9.78
CA GLY A 59 -0.65 -20.05 8.36
C GLY A 59 -0.96 -18.67 7.80
N ALA A 60 -1.03 -17.63 8.63
CA ALA A 60 -1.12 -16.26 8.18
C ALA A 60 0.24 -15.75 7.66
N LEU A 61 0.22 -14.94 6.60
CA LEU A 61 1.43 -14.37 5.98
C LEU A 61 1.36 -12.85 5.95
N ALA A 62 2.49 -12.20 6.21
CA ALA A 62 2.61 -10.76 6.01
C ALA A 62 2.60 -10.41 4.51
N VAL A 63 1.81 -9.41 4.12
CA VAL A 63 1.78 -8.83 2.78
C VAL A 63 2.18 -7.37 2.88
N ARG A 64 3.35 -7.04 2.35
CA ARG A 64 3.89 -5.68 2.34
C ARG A 64 3.49 -4.95 1.05
N GLY A 65 3.16 -3.68 1.14
CA GLY A 65 2.67 -2.92 -0.01
C GLY A 65 2.32 -1.48 0.33
N TRP A 66 1.39 -0.93 -0.43
CA TRP A 66 1.12 0.51 -0.48
C TRP A 66 -0.39 0.77 -0.56
N LEU A 67 -0.92 1.60 0.33
CA LEU A 67 -2.30 2.09 0.25
C LEU A 67 -2.35 3.32 -0.63
N CYS A 68 -3.31 3.37 -1.55
CA CYS A 68 -3.67 4.61 -2.25
C CYS A 68 -4.51 5.48 -1.32
N VAL A 69 -3.88 6.50 -0.72
CA VAL A 69 -4.49 7.37 0.28
C VAL A 69 -5.35 8.46 -0.35
N SER A 70 -4.92 8.95 -1.50
CA SER A 70 -5.68 9.92 -2.29
C SER A 70 -5.25 9.91 -3.75
N GLN A 71 -6.17 10.30 -4.64
CA GLN A 71 -5.88 10.67 -6.02
C GLN A 71 -6.68 11.94 -6.35
N ALA A 72 -6.00 12.96 -6.85
CA ALA A 72 -6.60 14.23 -7.25
C ALA A 72 -5.87 14.75 -8.49
N GLY A 73 -6.60 14.88 -9.60
CA GLY A 73 -6.01 15.23 -10.90
C GLY A 73 -4.90 14.24 -11.28
N ASP A 74 -3.74 14.78 -11.62
CA ASP A 74 -2.54 14.04 -12.02
C ASP A 74 -1.67 13.55 -10.84
N THR A 75 -2.17 13.71 -9.61
CA THR A 75 -1.43 13.42 -8.39
C THR A 75 -2.04 12.23 -7.65
N VAL A 76 -1.20 11.25 -7.30
CA VAL A 76 -1.59 10.08 -6.47
C VAL A 76 -0.69 10.02 -5.25
N ARG A 77 -1.26 9.77 -4.08
CA ARG A 77 -0.52 9.56 -2.84
C ARG A 77 -0.61 8.11 -2.41
N PHE A 78 0.55 7.50 -2.17
CA PHE A 78 0.68 6.19 -1.57
C PHE A 78 1.26 6.28 -0.17
N ALA A 79 0.80 5.44 0.75
CA ALA A 79 1.41 5.24 2.05
C ALA A 79 1.87 3.79 2.19
N ALA A 80 3.09 3.59 2.67
CA ALA A 80 3.61 2.27 2.96
C ALA A 80 2.75 1.59 4.02
N HIS A 81 2.31 0.37 3.74
CA HIS A 81 1.37 -0.34 4.59
C HIS A 81 1.59 -1.84 4.56
N SER A 82 1.09 -2.53 5.58
CA SER A 82 1.16 -3.98 5.67
C SER A 82 -0.19 -4.56 6.02
N LEU A 83 -0.50 -5.65 5.34
CA LEU A 83 -1.68 -6.46 5.57
C LEU A 83 -1.28 -7.87 5.96
N VAL A 84 -2.26 -8.63 6.43
CA VAL A 84 -2.17 -10.07 6.63
C VAL A 84 -2.91 -10.77 5.50
N ARG A 85 -2.32 -11.81 4.92
CA ARG A 85 -3.06 -12.82 4.18
C ARG A 85 -3.37 -13.97 5.12
N ALA A 86 -4.65 -14.18 5.42
CA ALA A 86 -5.11 -15.30 6.22
C ALA A 86 -4.96 -16.63 5.44
N ALA A 87 -5.06 -17.76 6.16
CA ALA A 87 -4.93 -19.09 5.56
C ALA A 87 -5.99 -19.38 4.48
N ASP A 88 -7.17 -18.74 4.57
CA ASP A 88 -8.23 -18.80 3.55
C ASP A 88 -7.99 -17.86 2.36
N GLY A 89 -6.84 -17.18 2.32
CA GLY A 89 -6.43 -16.27 1.26
C GLY A 89 -6.97 -14.84 1.38
N LYS A 90 -7.87 -14.54 2.34
CA LYS A 90 -8.39 -13.19 2.55
C LYS A 90 -7.30 -12.23 3.03
N LEU A 91 -7.42 -10.98 2.61
CA LEU A 91 -6.59 -9.89 3.12
C LEU A 91 -7.27 -9.26 4.34
N LEU A 92 -6.54 -9.18 5.44
CA LEU A 92 -6.97 -8.58 6.70
C LEU A 92 -6.05 -7.40 7.03
N ASP A 93 -6.64 -6.35 7.60
CA ASP A 93 -5.92 -5.18 8.10
C ASP A 93 -6.08 -5.06 9.62
N PRO A 94 -5.05 -5.45 10.40
CA PRO A 94 -5.09 -5.33 11.85
C PRO A 94 -4.84 -3.89 12.35
N THR A 95 -4.60 -2.94 11.45
CA THR A 95 -4.24 -1.55 11.77
C THR A 95 -5.47 -0.65 11.85
N PHE A 96 -6.51 -0.95 11.07
CA PHE A 96 -7.72 -0.13 10.97
C PHE A 96 -8.93 -0.80 11.63
N LEU A 97 -9.82 0.03 12.17
CA LEU A 97 -11.12 -0.38 12.70
C LEU A 97 -12.07 -0.77 11.56
N PRO A 98 -13.06 -1.63 11.83
CA PRO A 98 -14.11 -1.96 10.86
C PRO A 98 -14.85 -0.74 10.28
N THR A 99 -14.87 0.38 11.00
CA THR A 99 -15.52 1.63 10.59
C THR A 99 -14.60 2.55 9.78
N ASP A 100 -13.29 2.27 9.73
CA ASP A 100 -12.35 3.10 8.97
C ASP A 100 -12.56 2.88 7.46
N PRO A 101 -12.39 3.92 6.62
CA PRO A 101 -12.53 3.79 5.16
C PRO A 101 -11.56 2.78 4.57
N VAL A 102 -12.05 1.91 3.69
CA VAL A 102 -11.21 0.93 3.01
C VAL A 102 -10.52 1.57 1.81
N LEU A 103 -9.20 1.44 1.75
CA LEU A 103 -8.37 2.03 0.71
C LEU A 103 -7.80 0.95 -0.23
N PRO A 104 -7.62 1.24 -1.54
CA PRO A 104 -6.98 0.30 -2.45
C PRO A 104 -5.55 -0.02 -2.01
N PHE A 105 -5.21 -1.31 -1.95
CA PHE A 105 -3.88 -1.79 -1.58
C PHE A 105 -3.16 -2.40 -2.80
N VAL A 106 -1.97 -1.87 -3.09
CA VAL A 106 -1.08 -2.40 -4.12
C VAL A 106 0.03 -3.20 -3.43
N PRO A 107 0.12 -4.53 -3.61
CA PRO A 107 1.25 -5.31 -3.12
C PRO A 107 2.58 -4.76 -3.63
N HIS A 108 3.63 -4.79 -2.80
CA HIS A 108 4.91 -4.22 -3.20
C HIS A 108 5.49 -4.93 -4.45
N PRO A 109 5.84 -4.18 -5.51
CA PRO A 109 6.35 -4.76 -6.75
C PRO A 109 7.78 -5.28 -6.57
N ARG A 110 7.96 -6.61 -6.42
CA ARG A 110 9.28 -7.22 -6.12
C ARG A 110 10.38 -6.92 -7.14
N GLN A 111 10.00 -6.60 -8.38
CA GLN A 111 10.94 -6.22 -9.44
C GLN A 111 11.66 -4.89 -9.20
N VAL A 112 11.14 -4.04 -8.30
CA VAL A 112 11.77 -2.74 -7.96
C VAL A 112 12.60 -2.80 -6.68
N GLY A 113 12.85 -4.01 -6.15
CA GLY A 113 13.61 -4.26 -4.94
C GLY A 113 12.76 -4.82 -3.78
N GLY A 114 13.37 -4.89 -2.61
CA GLY A 114 12.71 -5.34 -1.38
C GLY A 114 11.97 -4.20 -0.69
N PHE A 115 10.80 -4.49 -0.09
CA PHE A 115 9.98 -3.48 0.58
C PHE A 115 10.74 -2.73 1.69
N PHE A 116 11.37 -3.47 2.62
CA PHE A 116 12.15 -2.84 3.69
C PHE A 116 13.44 -2.20 3.18
N ALA A 117 13.97 -2.62 2.03
CA ALA A 117 15.11 -1.93 1.42
C ALA A 117 14.72 -0.49 1.05
N HIS A 118 13.47 -0.23 0.66
CA HIS A 118 12.96 1.12 0.42
C HIS A 118 12.67 1.90 1.70
N LEU A 119 12.15 1.24 2.74
CA LEU A 119 11.74 1.91 3.98
C LEU A 119 12.84 2.16 5.00
N CYS A 120 14.00 1.53 4.84
CA CYS A 120 15.14 1.73 5.75
C CYS A 120 16.18 2.72 5.20
N MET A 121 15.91 3.39 4.08
CA MET A 121 16.78 4.44 3.55
C MET A 121 16.60 5.75 4.34
N ARG A 122 17.62 6.61 4.33
CA ARG A 122 17.62 7.90 5.04
C ARG A 122 16.42 8.79 4.66
N ASP A 123 15.98 8.70 3.41
CA ASP A 123 14.84 9.44 2.86
C ASP A 123 13.70 8.48 2.47
N ALA A 124 13.44 7.47 3.30
CA ALA A 124 12.43 6.46 3.07
C ALA A 124 11.04 7.08 2.76
N PRO A 125 10.41 6.71 1.64
CA PRO A 125 9.08 7.18 1.31
C PRO A 125 8.04 6.40 2.10
N HIS A 126 7.93 6.64 3.41
CA HIS A 126 6.78 6.15 4.18
C HIS A 126 5.47 6.66 3.57
N GLU A 127 5.53 7.85 2.96
CA GLU A 127 4.58 8.33 1.97
C GLU A 127 5.32 8.59 0.65
N LEU A 128 4.66 8.25 -0.46
CA LEU A 128 5.14 8.52 -1.81
C LEU A 128 4.07 9.30 -2.56
N VAL A 129 4.36 10.56 -2.88
CA VAL A 129 3.53 11.36 -3.78
C VAL A 129 4.04 11.16 -5.21
N VAL A 130 3.13 10.87 -6.12
CA VAL A 130 3.39 10.62 -7.52
C VAL A 130 2.68 11.70 -8.34
N LEU A 131 3.43 12.42 -9.16
CA LEU A 131 2.97 13.53 -9.99
C LEU A 131 2.99 13.12 -11.48
N GLY A 132 2.11 13.72 -12.29
CA GLY A 132 2.04 13.47 -13.72
C GLY A 132 1.42 12.11 -14.07
N VAL A 133 0.57 11.57 -13.20
CA VAL A 133 -0.20 10.35 -13.48
C VAL A 133 -1.27 10.71 -14.53
N PRO A 134 -1.31 10.02 -15.69
CA PRO A 134 -2.32 10.30 -16.69
C PRO A 134 -3.72 10.03 -16.11
N ASP A 135 -4.64 10.96 -16.37
CA ASP A 135 -6.02 10.83 -15.93
C ASP A 135 -6.66 9.64 -16.65
N GLU A 136 -6.95 8.57 -15.91
CA GLU A 136 -7.81 7.51 -16.44
C GLU A 136 -9.24 8.05 -16.40
N GLY A 137 -9.62 8.76 -17.46
CA GLY A 137 -10.98 9.26 -17.66
C GLY A 137 -12.03 8.16 -17.45
N PRO A 138 -13.30 8.53 -17.17
CA PRO A 138 -14.33 7.56 -16.81
C PRO A 138 -14.47 6.50 -17.90
N GLN A 139 -14.29 5.23 -17.51
CA GLN A 139 -14.61 4.05 -18.32
C GLN A 139 -16.12 3.90 -18.46
#